data_AF-A0A7C1AMV2-F1
#
_entry.id   AF-A0A7C1AMV2-F1
#
_cell.length_a   1.000
_cell.length_b   1.000
_cell.length_c   1.000
_cell.angle_alpha   90.00
_cell.angle_beta   90.00
_cell.angle_gamma   90.00
#
_symmetry.space_group_name_H-M   'P 1'
#
loop_
_entity.id
_entity.type
_entity.pdbx_description
1 polymer ?
#
loop_
_entity_poly.entity_id
_entity_poly.type
_entity_poly.pdbx_seq_one_letter_code
_entity_poly.pdbx_strand_id
1 'polypeptide(L)'
;QVKEWRDEIIFLHKVVPGAADRSYGIHVAKLAGLPAGAVARAQEVLGHLEGGERAGIAKELANDLPLFAASPNPVSAKPAGPSEIERALDAINPDELTPRDALEALYKLKTLLDED
;
A
#
# COMPACT_ATOMS: atom_id res chain seq x y z
N GLN A 1 -13.13 -17.29 17.65
CA GLN A 1 -11.76 -17.84 17.47
C GLN A 1 -11.25 -17.39 16.12
N VAL A 2 -9.94 -17.14 16.02
CA VAL A 2 -9.27 -16.61 14.83
C VAL A 2 -8.08 -17.53 14.51
N LYS A 3 -7.79 -17.76 13.23
CA LYS A 3 -6.61 -18.53 12.78
C LYS A 3 -5.82 -17.72 11.76
N GLU A 4 -4.51 -17.67 11.93
CA GLU A 4 -3.57 -17.05 10.99
C GLU A 4 -3.08 -18.07 9.97
N TRP A 5 -3.00 -17.66 8.70
CA TRP A 5 -2.47 -18.45 7.61
C TRP A 5 -1.83 -17.54 6.56
N ARG A 6 -0.52 -17.66 6.32
CA ARG A 6 0.22 -16.92 5.27
C ARG A 6 -0.13 -15.42 5.23
N ASP A 7 -0.03 -14.74 6.37
CA ASP A 7 -0.36 -13.31 6.56
C ASP A 7 -1.83 -12.92 6.38
N GLU A 8 -2.72 -13.91 6.24
CA GLU A 8 -4.16 -13.73 6.22
C GLU A 8 -4.81 -14.23 7.50
N ILE A 9 -5.93 -13.59 7.84
CA ILE A 9 -6.73 -13.94 9.00
C ILE A 9 -8.02 -14.62 8.55
N ILE A 10 -8.27 -15.79 9.12
CA ILE A 10 -9.52 -16.54 8.96
C ILE A 10 -10.32 -16.42 10.25
N PHE A 11 -11.55 -15.91 10.15
CA PHE A 11 -12.50 -15.84 11.26
C PHE A 11 -13.31 -17.13 11.34
N LEU A 12 -13.17 -17.88 12.44
CA LEU A 12 -13.85 -19.17 12.60
C LEU A 12 -15.28 -19.04 13.15
N HIS A 13 -15.72 -17.83 13.48
CA HIS A 13 -17.03 -17.51 14.10
C HIS A 13 -17.44 -18.40 15.29
N LYS A 14 -16.47 -19.04 15.94
CA LYS A 14 -16.67 -19.94 17.08
C LYS A 14 -16.35 -19.23 18.38
N VAL A 15 -17.24 -19.36 19.37
CA VAL A 15 -17.00 -18.91 20.74
C VAL A 15 -16.27 -20.01 21.51
N VAL A 16 -15.24 -19.63 22.25
CA VAL A 16 -14.46 -20.51 23.13
C VAL A 16 -14.26 -19.81 24.47
N PRO A 17 -14.29 -20.54 25.60
CA PRO A 17 -14.05 -19.96 26.91
C PRO A 17 -12.59 -19.49 27.03
N GLY A 18 -12.38 -18.37 27.73
CA GLY A 18 -11.06 -17.76 27.93
C GLY A 18 -10.90 -16.42 27.22
N ALA A 19 -9.80 -15.72 27.52
CA ALA A 19 -9.41 -14.50 26.83
C ALA A 19 -8.79 -14.83 25.46
N ALA A 20 -8.85 -13.88 24.52
CA ALA A 20 -8.14 -14.02 23.26
C ALA A 20 -6.62 -13.90 23.49
N ASP A 21 -5.84 -14.71 22.80
CA ASP A 21 -4.37 -14.70 22.92
C ASP A 21 -3.73 -13.42 22.37
N ARG A 22 -4.37 -12.78 21.36
CA ARG A 22 -3.86 -11.58 20.68
C ARG A 22 -4.98 -10.65 20.22
N SER A 23 -4.63 -9.38 20.04
CA SER A 23 -5.50 -8.36 19.43
C SER A 23 -5.24 -8.27 17.92
N TYR A 24 -6.30 -8.26 17.11
CA TYR A 24 -6.22 -8.30 15.64
C TYR A 24 -6.52 -6.97 14.94
N GLY A 25 -6.57 -5.86 15.68
CA GLY A 25 -7.02 -4.56 15.16
C GLY A 25 -6.24 -4.06 13.94
N ILE A 26 -4.90 -4.17 13.96
CA ILE A 26 -4.05 -3.74 12.84
C ILE A 26 -4.31 -4.58 11.58
N HIS A 27 -4.57 -5.88 11.75
CA HIS A 27 -4.87 -6.77 10.63
C HIS A 27 -6.24 -6.48 10.02
N VAL A 28 -7.24 -6.18 10.86
CA VAL A 28 -8.56 -5.73 10.39
C VAL A 28 -8.44 -4.38 9.66
N ALA A 29 -7.62 -3.46 10.15
CA ALA A 29 -7.34 -2.20 9.47
C ALA A 29 -6.69 -2.40 8.08
N LYS A 30 -5.76 -3.36 7.95
CA LYS A 30 -5.20 -3.76 6.65
C LYS A 30 -6.28 -4.30 5.71
N LEU A 31 -7.17 -5.16 6.21
CA LEU A 31 -8.31 -5.69 5.42
C LEU A 31 -9.31 -4.61 5.03
N ALA A 32 -9.47 -3.57 5.85
CA ALA A 32 -10.31 -2.40 5.57
C ALA A 32 -9.68 -1.43 4.54
N GLY A 33 -8.47 -1.72 4.05
CA GLY A 33 -7.81 -0.91 3.02
C GLY A 33 -7.14 0.36 3.55
N LEU A 34 -6.75 0.39 4.83
CA LEU A 34 -5.96 1.53 5.33
C LEU A 34 -4.60 1.63 4.61
N PRO A 35 -4.04 2.84 4.45
CA PRO A 35 -2.77 3.05 3.78
C PRO A 35 -1.64 2.20 4.37
N ALA A 36 -0.81 1.61 3.50
CA ALA A 36 0.27 0.71 3.92
C ALA A 36 1.25 1.36 4.92
N GLY A 37 1.57 2.65 4.73
CA GLY A 37 2.41 3.41 5.66
C GLY A 37 1.79 3.56 7.05
N ALA A 38 0.46 3.72 7.14
CA ALA A 38 -0.24 3.80 8.42
C ALA A 38 -0.25 2.45 9.13
N VAL A 39 -0.48 1.36 8.39
CA VAL A 39 -0.44 -0.01 8.93
C VAL A 39 0.97 -0.36 9.43
N ALA A 40 2.01 -0.06 8.64
CA ALA A 40 3.40 -0.31 9.00
C ALA A 40 3.81 0.45 10.28
N ARG A 41 3.46 1.75 10.37
CA ARG A 41 3.73 2.54 11.57
C ARG A 41 2.97 2.01 12.78
N ALA A 42 1.72 1.61 12.62
CA ALA A 42 0.95 1.03 13.73
C ALA A 42 1.61 -0.24 14.28
N GLN A 43 2.23 -1.07 13.42
CA GLN A 43 2.99 -2.25 13.85
C GLN A 43 4.24 -1.89 14.64
N GLU A 44 4.98 -0.87 14.19
CA GLU A 44 6.16 -0.37 14.90
C GLU A 44 5.79 0.12 16.30
N VAL A 45 4.77 0.97 16.40
CA VAL A 45 4.25 1.50 17.68
C VAL A 45 3.78 0.38 18.60
N LEU A 46 3.12 -0.65 18.06
CA LEU A 46 2.71 -1.81 18.83
C LEU A 46 3.92 -2.53 19.44
N GLY A 47 5.00 -2.72 18.67
CA GLY A 47 6.24 -3.30 19.16
C GLY A 47 6.84 -2.54 20.35
N HIS A 48 6.83 -1.21 20.29
CA HIS A 48 7.27 -0.37 21.40
C HIS A 48 6.36 -0.48 22.64
N LEU A 49 5.03 -0.54 22.44
CA LEU A 49 4.05 -0.63 23.53
C LEU A 49 4.04 -2.01 24.23
N GLU A 50 4.28 -3.09 23.49
CA GLU A 50 4.41 -4.44 24.04
C GLU A 50 5.74 -4.61 24.81
N GLY A 51 6.77 -3.84 24.45
CA GLY A 51 8.08 -3.79 25.13
C GLY A 51 8.10 -3.17 26.54
N GLY A 52 6.99 -2.59 27.02
CA GLY A 52 6.82 -2.19 28.42
C GLY A 52 7.00 -0.70 28.75
N GLU A 53 7.32 0.16 27.78
CA GLU A 53 7.55 1.60 27.98
C GLU A 53 6.26 2.45 27.97
N ARG A 54 5.22 1.99 28.67
CA ARG A 54 3.86 2.57 28.58
C ARG A 54 3.71 4.03 29.05
N ALA A 55 4.68 4.60 29.76
CA ALA A 55 4.52 5.91 30.42
C ALA A 55 5.23 7.08 29.71
N GLY A 56 6.26 6.83 28.89
CA GLY A 56 7.04 7.88 28.20
C GLY A 56 6.70 8.02 26.72
N ILE A 57 6.38 6.91 26.06
CA ILE A 57 6.25 6.85 24.60
C ILE A 57 5.12 7.74 24.09
N ALA A 58 3.94 7.77 24.71
CA ALA A 58 2.80 8.54 24.18
C ALA A 58 3.12 10.04 24.02
N LYS A 59 4.06 10.58 24.81
CA LYS A 59 4.47 11.98 24.77
C LYS A 59 5.62 12.24 23.78
N GLU A 60 6.56 11.31 23.65
CA GLU A 60 7.61 11.36 22.61
C GLU A 60 7.04 11.10 21.22
N LEU A 61 6.19 10.08 21.08
CA LEU A 61 5.54 9.73 19.82
C LEU A 61 4.62 10.85 19.31
N ALA A 62 3.99 11.61 20.22
CA ALA A 62 3.19 12.78 19.88
C ALA A 62 4.04 13.99 19.43
N ASN A 63 5.29 14.10 19.89
CA ASN A 63 6.24 15.12 19.46
C ASN A 63 6.92 14.75 18.13
N ASP A 64 7.11 13.45 17.86
CA ASP A 64 7.53 12.89 16.57
C ASP A 64 6.36 12.76 15.57
N LEU A 65 5.21 13.38 15.88
CA LEU A 65 4.02 13.41 15.06
C LEU A 65 3.89 14.79 14.37
N PRO A 66 4.61 15.07 13.26
CA PRO A 66 3.98 15.92 12.27
C PRO A 66 2.80 15.10 11.76
N LEU A 67 1.60 15.46 12.20
CA LEU A 67 0.30 14.86 11.83
C LEU A 67 0.09 14.74 10.31
N PHE A 68 0.99 15.35 9.53
CA PHE A 68 1.05 15.39 8.06
C PHE A 68 2.42 15.05 7.45
N ALA A 69 3.42 14.57 8.22
CA ALA A 69 4.68 14.06 7.63
C ALA A 69 4.56 12.62 7.16
N ALA A 70 3.36 12.24 6.69
CA ALA A 70 3.30 11.26 5.63
C ALA A 70 4.07 11.85 4.44
N SER A 71 5.38 11.59 4.40
CA SER A 71 6.14 11.62 3.16
C SER A 71 5.29 10.91 2.10
N PRO A 72 5.20 11.49 0.91
CA PRO A 72 4.26 11.06 -0.11
C PRO A 72 4.51 9.57 -0.35
N ASN A 73 3.49 8.77 -0.07
CA ASN A 73 3.19 7.51 -0.72
C ASN A 73 4.41 6.82 -1.38
N PRO A 74 5.10 5.84 -0.77
CA PRO A 74 6.00 4.97 -1.52
C PRO A 74 5.14 3.92 -2.23
N VAL A 75 4.13 4.33 -3.00
CA VAL A 75 3.59 3.50 -4.09
C VAL A 75 4.58 3.62 -5.23
N SER A 76 5.73 2.98 -5.04
CA SER A 76 6.86 2.99 -5.95
C SER A 76 7.40 4.41 -6.18
N ALA A 77 8.70 4.61 -5.97
CA ALA A 77 9.37 5.67 -6.72
C ALA A 77 9.27 5.28 -8.20
N LYS A 78 8.14 5.59 -8.86
CA LYS A 78 8.07 5.69 -10.31
C LYS A 78 9.21 6.65 -10.66
N PRO A 79 10.13 6.30 -11.57
CA PRO A 79 11.20 7.20 -11.95
C PRO A 79 10.62 8.60 -12.18
N ALA A 80 11.30 9.64 -11.71
CA ALA A 80 10.76 11.01 -11.64
C ALA A 80 10.53 11.69 -13.02
N GLY A 81 10.37 10.91 -14.07
CA GLY A 81 10.05 11.35 -15.42
C GLY A 81 9.02 10.43 -16.07
N PRO A 82 8.35 10.91 -17.12
CA PRO A 82 7.37 10.10 -17.84
C PRO A 82 8.01 8.80 -18.34
N SER A 83 7.31 7.68 -18.19
CA SER A 83 7.77 6.39 -18.72
C SER A 83 7.92 6.45 -20.24
N GLU A 84 8.59 5.46 -20.84
CA GLU A 84 8.71 5.42 -22.30
C GLU A 84 7.33 5.32 -22.97
N ILE A 85 6.40 4.60 -22.34
CA ILE A 85 4.99 4.49 -22.76
C ILE A 85 4.29 5.86 -22.70
N GLU A 86 4.43 6.59 -21.59
CA GLU A 86 3.79 7.90 -21.40
C GLU A 86 4.27 8.90 -22.47
N ARG A 87 5.58 8.89 -22.78
CA ARG A 87 6.13 9.73 -23.85
C ARG A 87 5.66 9.30 -25.24
N ALA A 88 5.55 8.00 -25.49
CA ALA A 88 5.04 7.48 -26.75
C ALA A 88 3.57 7.84 -26.97
N LEU A 89 2.77 7.85 -25.90
CA LEU A 89 1.35 8.20 -25.94
C LEU A 89 1.13 9.69 -26.19
N ASP A 90 1.89 10.57 -25.52
CA ASP A 90 1.81 12.03 -25.72
C ASP A 90 2.16 12.46 -27.16
N ALA A 91 2.98 11.66 -27.86
CA ALA A 91 3.36 11.93 -29.24
C ALA A 91 2.31 11.49 -30.28
N ILE A 92 1.26 10.75 -29.87
CA ILE A 92 0.23 10.26 -30.79
C ILE A 92 -0.87 11.31 -30.96
N ASN A 93 -1.13 11.69 -32.20
CA ASN A 93 -2.28 12.51 -32.58
C ASN A 93 -3.32 11.63 -33.32
N PRO A 94 -4.41 11.18 -32.66
CA PRO A 94 -5.38 10.27 -33.26
C PRO A 94 -6.06 10.81 -34.52
N ASP A 95 -6.22 12.14 -34.64
CA ASP A 95 -6.92 12.78 -35.75
C ASP A 95 -6.10 12.79 -37.05
N GLU A 96 -4.79 12.55 -36.95
CA GLU A 96 -3.87 12.53 -38.09
C GLU A 96 -3.45 11.11 -38.51
N LEU A 97 -3.93 10.09 -37.81
CA LEU A 97 -3.57 8.70 -38.10
C LEU A 97 -4.53 8.05 -39.10
N THR A 98 -3.96 7.28 -40.02
CA THR A 98 -4.78 6.34 -40.79
C THR A 98 -5.18 5.16 -39.90
N PRO A 99 -6.24 4.42 -40.25
CA PRO A 99 -6.65 3.24 -39.48
C PRO A 99 -5.53 2.20 -39.31
N ARG A 100 -4.62 2.11 -40.28
CA ARG A 100 -3.46 1.22 -40.20
C ARG A 100 -2.41 1.75 -39.22
N ASP A 101 -2.07 3.03 -39.31
CA ASP A 101 -1.08 3.66 -38.43
C ASP A 101 -1.53 3.64 -36.97
N ALA A 102 -2.84 3.84 -36.74
CA ALA A 102 -3.44 3.70 -35.41
C ALA A 102 -3.25 2.29 -34.84
N LEU A 103 -3.45 1.25 -35.66
CA LEU A 103 -3.24 -0.13 -35.23
C LEU A 103 -1.76 -0.42 -34.95
N GLU A 104 -0.85 0.08 -35.79
CA GLU A 104 0.60 -0.04 -35.58
C GLU A 104 1.05 0.68 -34.30
N ALA A 105 0.51 1.86 -34.00
CA ALA A 105 0.77 2.59 -32.76
C ALA A 105 0.30 1.80 -31.52
N LEU A 106 -0.87 1.15 -31.58
CA LEU A 106 -1.36 0.30 -30.49
C LEU A 106 -0.45 -0.91 -30.23
N TYR A 107 0.04 -1.57 -31.29
CA TYR A 107 1.00 -2.66 -31.13
C TYR A 107 2.29 -2.20 -30.47
N LYS A 108 2.81 -1.04 -30.89
CA LYS A 108 4.02 -0.45 -30.30
C LYS A 108 3.85 -0.13 -28.81
N LEU A 109 2.71 0.45 -28.43
CA LEU A 109 2.41 0.73 -27.01
C LEU A 109 2.32 -0.56 -26.18
N LYS A 110 1.75 -1.63 -26.74
CA LYS A 110 1.68 -2.92 -26.07
C LYS A 110 3.06 -3.52 -25.85
N THR A 111 3.96 -3.45 -26.84
CA THR A 111 5.33 -3.92 -26.70
C THR A 111 6.07 -3.16 -25.59
N LEU A 112 5.94 -1.83 -25.53
CA LEU A 112 6.55 -1.02 -24.47
C LEU A 112 5.98 -1.37 -23.08
N LEU A 113 4.70 -1.76 -22.98
CA LEU A 113 4.09 -2.23 -21.73
C LEU A 113 4.61 -3.61 -21.28
N ASP A 114 4.97 -4.48 -22.21
CA ASP A 114 5.53 -5.79 -21.88
C ASP A 114 7.04 -5.71 -21.51
N GLU A 115 7.71 -4.60 -21.87
CA GLU A 115 9.14 -4.34 -21.61
C GLU A 115 9.42 -3.47 -20.35
N ASP A 116 8.42 -2.74 -19.84
CA ASP A 116 8.42 -2.00 -18.56
C ASP A 116 8.16 -2.92 -17.34
#